data_AF-A0A962R2I3-F1
#
_entry.id   AF-A0A962R2I3-F1
#
_cell.length_a   1.000
_cell.length_b   1.000
_cell.length_c   1.000
_cell.angle_alpha   90.00
_cell.angle_beta   90.00
_cell.angle_gamma   90.00
#
_symmetry.space_group_name_H-M   'P 1'
#
loop_
_entity.id
_entity.type
_entity.pdbx_description
1 polymer ?
#
loop_
_entity_poly.entity_id
_entity_poly.type
_entity_poly.pdbx_seq_one_letter_code
_entity_poly.pdbx_strand_id
1 'polypeptide(L)'
;MRHGNFEPDPDHRINWRIVSHLLPYLRESRSRVLFAMLCLLLAKGAILVIPFLLKDLVDALDGRDVQALAPTVLFGLVVAYGGARFANVFFGELRDTVFGRVTERAMRRIGLQVFRHVHALDLDFHLNRRTGGLARDIERGTTGISFLMRFFVFNIVPTLFEIAMVVGILLFNYGISFAVITLVSVAAYGLFSLRATEWRTQFVREMNEADSASNTRAVDSLLNFETVKYFTNEEFEAQRYDLELRKWEQARRRNRLSLFGLNGGQALIIALSQTAMIGLAAWQVSNNDISL
;
A
#
# COMPACT_ATOMS: atom_id res chain seq x y z
N MET A 1 -10.23 -7.28 39.36
CA MET A 1 -10.45 -7.05 37.92
C MET A 1 -9.25 -7.61 37.18
N ARG A 2 -9.33 -8.83 36.64
CA ARG A 2 -8.26 -9.38 35.79
C ARG A 2 -8.41 -8.76 34.41
N HIS A 3 -7.53 -7.82 34.08
CA HIS A 3 -7.32 -7.42 32.70
C HIS A 3 -6.85 -8.68 31.96
N GLY A 4 -7.74 -9.30 31.19
CA GLY A 4 -7.33 -10.21 30.14
C GLY A 4 -6.59 -9.39 29.10
N ASN A 5 -5.32 -9.09 29.38
CA ASN A 5 -4.38 -8.64 28.37
C ASN A 5 -4.27 -9.81 27.39
N PHE A 6 -5.04 -9.75 26.31
CA PHE A 6 -4.62 -10.39 25.08
C PHE A 6 -3.36 -9.64 24.66
N GLU A 7 -2.20 -10.06 25.20
CA GLU A 7 -0.92 -9.68 24.62
C GLU A 7 -0.96 -10.24 23.20
N PRO A 8 -0.92 -9.37 22.16
CA PRO A 8 -0.91 -9.85 20.81
C PRO A 8 0.36 -10.65 20.62
N ASP A 9 0.20 -11.96 20.40
CA ASP A 9 1.29 -12.90 20.16
C ASP A 9 2.25 -12.31 19.12
N PRO A 10 3.50 -11.98 19.53
CA PRO A 10 4.45 -11.32 18.64
C PRO A 10 4.83 -12.18 17.44
N ASP A 11 4.61 -13.51 17.51
CA ASP A 11 4.96 -14.49 16.47
C ASP A 11 3.77 -14.90 15.58
N HIS A 12 2.63 -14.20 15.66
CA HIS A 12 1.47 -14.55 14.83
C HIS A 12 1.75 -14.31 13.34
N ARG A 13 2.12 -15.39 12.64
CA ARG A 13 2.37 -15.39 11.19
C ARG A 13 1.12 -14.93 10.44
N ILE A 14 1.29 -14.13 9.39
CA ILE A 14 0.21 -13.65 8.53
C ILE A 14 -0.61 -14.85 8.04
N ASN A 15 -1.83 -14.98 8.56
CA ASN A 15 -2.72 -16.07 8.17
C ASN A 15 -3.37 -15.73 6.82
N TRP A 16 -2.76 -16.21 5.73
CA TRP A 16 -3.27 -16.03 4.36
C TRP A 16 -4.70 -16.53 4.16
N ARG A 17 -5.23 -17.39 5.05
CA ARG A 17 -6.65 -17.77 5.03
C ARG A 17 -7.58 -16.58 5.23
N ILE A 18 -7.16 -15.49 5.87
CA ILE A 18 -7.98 -14.28 6.05
C ILE A 18 -8.36 -13.68 4.69
N VAL A 19 -7.46 -13.70 3.70
CA VAL A 19 -7.77 -13.25 2.34
C VAL A 19 -8.85 -14.13 1.68
N SER A 20 -8.81 -15.45 1.94
CA SER A 20 -9.81 -16.39 1.43
C SER A 20 -11.20 -16.16 2.04
N HIS A 21 -11.28 -15.64 3.27
CA HIS A 21 -12.54 -15.25 3.91
C HIS A 21 -13.16 -13.97 3.32
N LEU A 22 -12.39 -13.15 2.58
CA LEU A 22 -12.89 -11.95 1.89
C LEU A 22 -13.41 -12.25 0.48
N LEU A 23 -12.94 -13.34 -0.14
CA LEU A 23 -13.37 -13.82 -1.45
C LEU A 23 -14.90 -13.98 -1.62
N PRO A 24 -15.67 -14.52 -0.64
CA PRO A 24 -17.12 -14.63 -0.77
C PRO A 24 -17.83 -13.26 -0.90
N TYR A 25 -17.33 -12.22 -0.22
CA TYR A 25 -17.92 -10.87 -0.30
C TYR A 25 -17.66 -10.22 -1.66
N LEU A 26 -16.50 -10.46 -2.27
CA LEU A 26 -16.22 -10.05 -3.66
C LEU A 26 -17.07 -10.83 -4.65
N ARG A 27 -17.28 -12.14 -4.41
CA ARG A 27 -18.10 -13.02 -5.24
C ARG A 27 -19.59 -12.71 -5.21
N GLU A 28 -20.07 -11.86 -4.32
CA GLU A 28 -21.46 -11.39 -4.33
C GLU A 28 -21.69 -10.36 -5.44
N SER A 29 -20.67 -9.57 -5.77
CA SER A 29 -20.74 -8.52 -6.80
C SER A 29 -19.90 -8.88 -8.03
N ARG A 30 -19.98 -10.14 -8.51
CA ARG A 30 -19.10 -10.67 -9.58
C ARG A 30 -19.05 -9.80 -10.82
N SER A 31 -20.20 -9.31 -11.29
CA SER A 31 -20.28 -8.48 -12.49
C SER A 31 -19.55 -7.14 -12.32
N ARG A 32 -19.68 -6.50 -11.15
CA ARG A 32 -19.00 -5.24 -10.83
C ARG A 32 -17.51 -5.43 -10.63
N VAL A 33 -17.11 -6.53 -9.96
CA VAL A 33 -15.70 -6.87 -9.79
C VAL A 33 -15.06 -7.19 -11.13
N LEU A 34 -15.72 -7.98 -11.99
CA LEU A 34 -15.22 -8.28 -13.33
C LEU A 34 -15.10 -7.01 -14.19
N PHE A 35 -16.11 -6.12 -14.14
CA PHE A 35 -16.05 -4.84 -14.84
C PHE A 35 -14.93 -3.94 -14.33
N ALA A 36 -14.75 -3.82 -13.01
CA ALA A 36 -13.64 -3.07 -12.42
C ALA A 36 -12.28 -3.67 -12.82
N MET A 37 -12.15 -4.99 -12.85
CA MET A 37 -10.95 -5.67 -13.33
C MET A 37 -10.70 -5.41 -14.82
N LEU A 38 -11.74 -5.39 -15.66
CA LEU A 38 -11.60 -5.02 -17.06
C LEU A 38 -11.12 -3.56 -17.22
N CYS A 39 -11.73 -2.62 -16.50
CA CYS A 39 -11.29 -1.22 -16.48
C CYS A 39 -9.84 -1.09 -15.99
N LEU A 40 -9.43 -1.89 -15.00
CA LEU A 40 -8.05 -1.95 -14.54
C LEU A 40 -7.11 -2.39 -15.66
N LEU A 41 -7.44 -3.46 -16.38
CA LEU A 41 -6.63 -3.94 -17.49
C LEU A 41 -6.54 -2.90 -18.61
N LEU A 42 -7.64 -2.22 -18.94
CA LEU A 42 -7.66 -1.15 -19.95
C LEU A 42 -6.82 0.07 -19.51
N ALA A 43 -6.93 0.50 -18.26
CA ALA A 43 -6.10 1.59 -17.73
C ALA A 43 -4.61 1.24 -17.77
N LYS A 44 -4.25 0.03 -17.31
CA LYS A 44 -2.87 -0.46 -17.30
C LYS A 44 -2.32 -0.72 -18.70
N GLY A 45 -3.14 -1.18 -19.64
CA GLY A 45 -2.77 -1.25 -21.04
C GLY A 45 -2.50 0.13 -21.63
N ALA A 46 -3.39 1.10 -21.37
CA ALA A 46 -3.24 2.46 -21.88
C ALA A 46 -1.95 3.14 -21.39
N ILE A 47 -1.60 3.03 -20.10
CA ILE A 47 -0.35 3.59 -19.58
C ILE A 47 0.90 2.94 -20.17
N LEU A 48 0.85 1.65 -20.50
CA LEU A 48 1.98 0.93 -21.09
C LEU A 48 2.19 1.22 -22.58
N VAL A 49 1.16 1.68 -23.29
CA VAL A 49 1.27 2.12 -24.69
C VAL A 49 1.89 3.52 -24.81
N ILE A 50 1.80 4.35 -23.76
CA ILE A 50 2.31 5.73 -23.77
C ILE A 50 3.80 5.83 -24.16
N PRO A 51 4.74 5.04 -23.59
CA PRO A 51 6.14 5.10 -23.97
C PRO A 51 6.41 4.71 -25.43
N PHE A 52 5.66 3.75 -25.97
CA PHE A 52 5.78 3.34 -27.37
C PHE A 52 5.30 4.45 -28.31
N LEU A 53 4.15 5.07 -28.03
CA LEU A 53 3.66 6.22 -28.79
C LEU A 53 4.65 7.40 -28.74
N LEU A 54 5.30 7.61 -27.60
CA LEU A 54 6.32 8.64 -27.47
C LEU A 54 7.57 8.29 -28.29
N LYS A 55 8.02 7.03 -28.27
CA LYS A 55 9.11 6.54 -29.11
C LYS A 55 8.80 6.76 -30.59
N ASP A 56 7.65 6.28 -31.05
CA ASP A 56 7.23 6.40 -32.46
C ASP A 56 7.15 7.87 -32.91
N LEU A 57 6.71 8.77 -32.01
CA LEU A 57 6.66 10.21 -32.26
C LEU A 57 8.07 10.80 -32.40
N VAL A 58 9.00 10.42 -31.52
CA VAL A 58 10.40 10.88 -31.57
C VAL A 58 11.11 10.34 -32.81
N ASP A 59 10.98 9.05 -33.11
CA ASP A 59 11.58 8.40 -34.27
C ASP A 59 11.05 8.99 -35.59
N ALA A 60 9.76 9.33 -35.64
CA ALA A 60 9.14 10.02 -36.77
C ALA A 60 9.67 11.45 -37.00
N LEU A 61 10.16 12.12 -35.95
CA LEU A 61 10.74 13.46 -36.02
C LEU A 61 12.24 13.43 -36.34
N ASP A 62 12.96 12.38 -35.94
CA ASP A 62 14.41 12.23 -36.15
C ASP A 62 14.77 11.60 -37.51
N GLY A 63 13.83 10.84 -38.10
CA GLY A 63 13.97 10.32 -39.46
C GLY A 63 14.18 11.44 -40.48
N ARG A 64 15.25 11.36 -41.29
CA ARG A 64 15.64 12.34 -42.33
C ARG A 64 14.58 12.59 -43.44
N ASP A 65 13.43 11.94 -43.38
CA ASP A 65 12.28 12.06 -44.29
C ASP A 65 11.03 12.64 -43.58
N VAL A 66 11.20 13.68 -42.76
CA VAL A 66 10.08 14.46 -42.17
C VAL A 66 9.11 14.99 -43.26
N GLN A 67 9.55 15.08 -44.52
CA GLN A 67 8.70 15.44 -45.66
C GLN A 67 7.87 14.28 -46.23
N ALA A 68 8.22 13.02 -45.98
CA ALA A 68 7.49 11.85 -46.48
C ALA A 68 6.41 11.35 -45.50
N LEU A 69 6.53 11.65 -44.21
CA LEU A 69 5.49 11.40 -43.22
C LEU A 69 4.46 12.54 -43.26
N ALA A 70 3.26 12.22 -43.76
CA ALA A 70 2.17 13.19 -43.83
C ALA A 70 1.88 13.79 -42.44
N PRO A 71 1.71 15.13 -42.31
CA PRO A 71 1.36 15.80 -41.05
C PRO A 71 0.16 15.18 -40.31
N THR A 72 -0.69 14.45 -41.03
CA THR A 72 -1.80 13.66 -40.51
C THR A 72 -1.36 12.50 -39.61
N VAL A 73 -0.23 11.84 -39.89
CA VAL A 73 0.31 10.74 -39.07
C VAL A 73 0.84 11.26 -37.75
N LEU A 74 1.62 12.36 -37.78
CA LEU A 74 2.12 13.04 -36.57
C LEU A 74 0.97 13.53 -35.70
N PHE A 75 -0.03 14.18 -36.30
CA PHE A 75 -1.23 14.60 -35.58
C PHE A 75 -1.98 13.40 -34.97
N GLY A 76 -2.10 12.30 -35.72
CA GLY A 76 -2.69 11.04 -35.24
C GLY A 76 -1.96 10.47 -34.02
N LEU A 77 -0.63 10.45 -34.02
CA LEU A 77 0.18 9.99 -32.89
C LEU A 77 0.02 10.88 -31.65
N VAL A 78 -0.02 12.21 -31.83
CA VAL A 78 -0.26 13.16 -30.72
C VAL A 78 -1.65 12.97 -30.12
N VAL A 79 -2.67 12.81 -30.96
CA VAL A 79 -4.05 12.54 -30.52
C VAL A 79 -4.13 11.17 -29.83
N ALA A 80 -3.46 10.15 -30.36
CA ALA A 80 -3.39 8.83 -29.74
C ALA A 80 -2.70 8.88 -28.36
N TYR A 81 -1.61 9.63 -28.23
CA TYR A 81 -0.93 9.85 -26.96
C TYR A 81 -1.84 10.53 -25.93
N GLY A 82 -2.50 11.63 -26.33
CA GLY A 82 -3.47 12.33 -25.49
C GLY A 82 -4.64 11.44 -25.10
N GLY A 83 -5.17 10.66 -26.05
CA GLY A 83 -6.23 9.69 -25.86
C GLY A 83 -5.85 8.56 -24.91
N ALA A 84 -4.64 7.98 -25.04
CA ALA A 84 -4.13 6.95 -24.14
C ALA A 84 -3.95 7.49 -22.71
N ARG A 85 -3.44 8.73 -22.57
CA ARG A 85 -3.31 9.39 -21.26
C ARG A 85 -4.68 9.63 -20.62
N PHE A 86 -5.65 10.11 -21.38
CA PHE A 86 -7.02 10.30 -20.91
C PHE A 86 -7.66 8.95 -20.54
N ALA A 87 -7.53 7.93 -21.39
CA ALA A 87 -8.06 6.60 -21.17
C ALA A 87 -7.51 5.97 -19.88
N ASN A 88 -6.21 6.10 -19.60
CA ASN A 88 -5.62 5.63 -18.36
C ASN A 88 -6.31 6.25 -17.13
N VAL A 89 -6.49 7.57 -17.11
CA VAL A 89 -7.16 8.28 -16.01
C VAL A 89 -8.64 7.89 -15.93
N PHE A 90 -9.34 7.93 -17.06
CA PHE A 90 -10.78 7.66 -17.13
C PHE A 90 -11.13 6.23 -16.67
N PHE A 91 -10.42 5.21 -17.18
CA PHE A 91 -10.63 3.83 -16.76
C PHE A 91 -10.17 3.58 -15.33
N GLY A 92 -9.14 4.30 -14.85
CA GLY A 92 -8.73 4.30 -13.45
C GLY A 92 -9.85 4.80 -12.53
N GLU A 93 -10.43 5.96 -12.83
CA GLU A 93 -11.53 6.54 -12.04
C GLU A 93 -12.80 5.67 -12.09
N LEU A 94 -13.10 5.11 -13.26
CA LEU A 94 -14.23 4.22 -13.46
C LEU A 94 -14.08 2.93 -12.63
N ARG A 95 -12.88 2.34 -12.63
CA ARG A 95 -12.54 1.19 -11.77
C ARG A 95 -12.77 1.55 -10.30
N ASP A 96 -12.23 2.68 -9.85
CA ASP A 96 -12.27 3.10 -8.45
C ASP A 96 -13.71 3.37 -7.98
N THR A 97 -14.52 4.01 -8.83
CA THR A 97 -15.95 4.25 -8.57
C THR A 97 -16.74 2.95 -8.47
N VAL A 98 -16.54 2.02 -9.41
CA VAL A 98 -17.28 0.75 -9.44
C VAL A 98 -16.91 -0.12 -8.24
N PHE A 99 -15.62 -0.21 -7.93
CA PHE A 99 -15.14 -1.05 -6.84
C PHE A 99 -15.34 -0.40 -5.45
N GLY A 100 -15.39 0.92 -5.36
CA GLY A 100 -15.79 1.65 -4.16
C GLY A 100 -17.15 1.19 -3.63
N ARG A 101 -18.15 1.09 -4.53
CA ARG A 101 -19.49 0.57 -4.19
C ARG A 101 -19.48 -0.89 -3.72
N VAL A 102 -18.60 -1.73 -4.27
CA VAL A 102 -18.44 -3.12 -3.83
C VAL A 102 -17.88 -3.15 -2.41
N THR A 103 -16.87 -2.32 -2.14
CA THR A 103 -16.23 -2.26 -0.84
C THR A 103 -17.15 -1.72 0.25
N GLU A 104 -17.91 -0.66 -0.03
CA GLU A 104 -18.91 -0.12 0.89
C GLU A 104 -19.99 -1.14 1.25
N ARG A 105 -20.46 -1.91 0.27
CA ARG A 105 -21.43 -2.98 0.51
C ARG A 105 -20.84 -4.09 1.39
N ALA A 106 -19.60 -4.49 1.13
CA ALA A 106 -18.92 -5.49 1.95
C ALA A 106 -18.74 -5.00 3.39
N MET A 107 -18.30 -3.75 3.58
CA MET A 107 -18.18 -3.12 4.91
C MET A 107 -19.50 -3.17 5.69
N ARG A 108 -20.60 -2.75 5.06
CA ARG A 108 -21.93 -2.78 5.67
C ARG A 108 -22.34 -4.18 6.12
N ARG A 109 -22.09 -5.20 5.29
CA ARG A 109 -22.46 -6.59 5.61
C ARG A 109 -21.60 -7.16 6.74
N ILE A 110 -20.29 -6.95 6.68
CA ILE A 110 -19.36 -7.43 7.70
C ILE A 110 -19.69 -6.76 9.04
N GLY A 111 -19.91 -5.44 9.05
CA GLY A 111 -20.33 -4.71 10.24
C GLY A 111 -21.63 -5.25 10.84
N LEU A 112 -22.66 -5.49 10.02
CA LEU A 112 -23.92 -6.08 10.48
C LEU A 112 -23.74 -7.51 11.03
N GLN A 113 -22.91 -8.33 10.38
CA GLN A 113 -22.64 -9.69 10.82
C GLN A 113 -21.92 -9.72 12.17
N VAL A 114 -20.90 -8.87 12.35
CA VAL A 114 -20.21 -8.74 13.64
C VAL A 114 -21.15 -8.22 14.71
N PHE A 115 -21.96 -7.21 14.40
CA PHE A 115 -22.96 -6.68 15.33
C PHE A 115 -23.96 -7.75 15.80
N ARG A 116 -24.49 -8.56 14.87
CA ARG A 116 -25.39 -9.68 15.19
C ARG A 116 -24.69 -10.75 16.02
N HIS A 117 -23.44 -11.08 15.70
CA HIS A 117 -22.68 -12.06 16.45
C HIS A 117 -22.42 -11.60 17.88
N VAL A 118 -22.03 -10.34 18.06
CA VAL A 118 -21.79 -9.74 19.38
C VAL A 118 -23.06 -9.73 20.22
N HIS A 119 -24.21 -9.43 19.63
CA HIS A 119 -25.50 -9.50 20.33
C HIS A 119 -25.94 -10.91 20.73
N ALA A 120 -25.40 -11.94 20.07
CA ALA A 120 -25.73 -13.34 20.35
C ALA A 120 -24.80 -13.96 21.42
N LEU A 121 -23.84 -13.19 21.95
CA LEU A 121 -22.95 -13.65 23.02
C LEU A 121 -23.65 -13.61 24.38
N ASP A 122 -23.15 -14.41 25.31
CA ASP A 122 -23.75 -14.57 26.64
C ASP A 122 -23.73 -13.27 27.46
N LEU A 123 -24.66 -13.16 28.41
CA LEU A 123 -24.76 -12.02 29.31
C LEU A 123 -23.45 -11.74 30.06
N ASP A 124 -22.71 -12.78 30.44
CA ASP A 124 -21.39 -12.67 31.08
C ASP A 124 -20.36 -11.96 30.18
N PHE A 125 -20.43 -12.14 28.86
CA PHE A 125 -19.57 -11.41 27.93
C PHE A 125 -19.91 -9.91 27.92
N HIS A 126 -21.21 -9.58 27.99
CA HIS A 126 -21.68 -8.20 28.01
C HIS A 126 -21.43 -7.49 29.36
N LEU A 127 -21.50 -8.20 30.49
CA LEU A 127 -21.26 -7.63 31.83
C LEU A 127 -19.78 -7.41 32.14
N ASN A 128 -18.87 -8.20 31.53
CA ASN A 128 -17.44 -8.11 31.79
C ASN A 128 -16.66 -7.16 30.85
N ARG A 129 -17.32 -6.54 29.87
CA ARG A 129 -16.67 -5.68 28.86
C ARG A 129 -17.23 -4.26 28.91
N ARG A 130 -16.36 -3.26 28.75
CA ARG A 130 -16.79 -1.87 28.48
C ARG A 130 -17.41 -1.85 27.08
N THR A 131 -18.73 -1.66 26.97
CA THR A 131 -19.50 -1.60 25.72
C THR A 131 -18.88 -0.64 24.68
N GLY A 132 -18.29 0.48 25.13
CA GLY A 132 -17.60 1.44 24.24
C GLY A 132 -16.26 0.94 23.67
N GLY A 133 -15.50 0.13 24.40
CA GLY A 133 -14.24 -0.46 23.89
C GLY A 133 -14.53 -1.52 22.82
N LEU A 134 -15.54 -2.36 23.06
CA LEU A 134 -15.98 -3.38 22.11
C LEU A 134 -16.49 -2.76 20.80
N ALA A 135 -17.30 -1.70 20.88
CA ALA A 135 -17.76 -0.98 19.69
C ALA A 135 -16.59 -0.43 18.85
N ARG A 136 -15.57 0.13 19.51
CA ARG A 136 -14.37 0.66 18.85
C ARG A 136 -13.51 -0.44 18.21
N ASP A 137 -13.43 -1.61 18.85
CA ASP A 137 -12.71 -2.75 18.28
C ASP A 137 -13.42 -3.31 17.04
N ILE A 138 -14.75 -3.35 17.03
CA ILE A 138 -15.56 -3.71 15.86
C ILE A 138 -15.36 -2.70 14.72
N GLU A 139 -15.40 -1.40 15.02
CA GLU A 139 -15.17 -0.34 14.03
C GLU A 139 -13.75 -0.44 13.43
N ARG A 140 -12.73 -0.63 14.27
CA ARG A 140 -11.34 -0.82 13.83
C ARG A 140 -11.17 -2.08 12.99
N GLY A 141 -11.79 -3.19 13.41
CA GLY A 141 -11.72 -4.47 12.69
C GLY A 141 -12.39 -4.40 11.31
N THR A 142 -13.60 -3.84 11.25
CA THR A 142 -14.35 -3.68 9.99
C THR A 142 -13.65 -2.73 9.02
N THR A 143 -13.09 -1.63 9.53
CA THR A 143 -12.28 -0.68 8.74
C THR A 143 -10.97 -1.31 8.26
N GLY A 144 -10.29 -2.08 9.12
CA GLY A 144 -9.07 -2.80 8.75
C GLY A 144 -9.30 -3.83 7.64
N ILE A 145 -10.39 -4.59 7.70
CA ILE A 145 -10.79 -5.53 6.64
C ILE A 145 -11.03 -4.79 5.30
N SER A 146 -11.74 -3.67 5.35
CA SER A 146 -11.97 -2.83 4.16
C SER A 146 -10.68 -2.32 3.55
N PHE A 147 -9.79 -1.82 4.40
CA PHE A 147 -8.48 -1.34 3.99
C PHE A 147 -7.69 -2.45 3.29
N LEU A 148 -7.61 -3.65 3.88
CA LEU A 148 -6.92 -4.78 3.27
C LEU A 148 -7.54 -5.16 1.92
N MET A 149 -8.86 -5.23 1.83
CA MET A 149 -9.54 -5.58 0.58
C MET A 149 -9.27 -4.55 -0.53
N ARG A 150 -9.37 -3.24 -0.21
CA ARG A 150 -9.01 -2.16 -1.15
C ARG A 150 -7.55 -2.25 -1.53
N PHE A 151 -6.66 -2.44 -0.56
CA PHE A 151 -5.22 -2.51 -0.79
C PHE A 151 -4.85 -3.65 -1.74
N PHE A 152 -5.40 -4.85 -1.52
CA PHE A 152 -5.18 -6.00 -2.40
C PHE A 152 -5.65 -5.73 -3.83
N VAL A 153 -6.88 -5.22 -4.02
CA VAL A 153 -7.44 -5.05 -5.37
C VAL A 153 -6.87 -3.84 -6.11
N PHE A 154 -6.59 -2.74 -5.42
CA PHE A 154 -6.14 -1.50 -6.07
C PHE A 154 -4.63 -1.32 -6.14
N ASN A 155 -3.87 -2.04 -5.31
CA ASN A 155 -2.41 -1.99 -5.33
C ASN A 155 -1.84 -3.34 -5.76
N ILE A 156 -2.04 -4.40 -4.97
CA ILE A 156 -1.33 -5.67 -5.18
C ILE A 156 -1.65 -6.30 -6.54
N VAL A 157 -2.93 -6.48 -6.87
CA VAL A 157 -3.36 -7.08 -8.14
C VAL A 157 -2.85 -6.28 -9.36
N PRO A 158 -3.07 -4.96 -9.47
CA PRO A 158 -2.56 -4.18 -10.59
C PRO A 158 -1.03 -4.16 -10.65
N THR A 159 -0.33 -4.10 -9.53
CA THR A 159 1.14 -4.15 -9.51
C THR A 159 1.67 -5.49 -10.02
N LEU A 160 1.06 -6.61 -9.62
CA LEU A 160 1.44 -7.93 -10.15
C LEU A 160 1.18 -8.04 -11.66
N PHE A 161 0.07 -7.47 -12.13
CA PHE A 161 -0.23 -7.40 -13.57
C PHE A 161 0.79 -6.54 -14.32
N GLU A 162 1.14 -5.36 -13.80
CA GLU A 162 2.18 -4.50 -14.37
C GLU A 162 3.53 -5.21 -14.45
N ILE A 163 3.94 -5.88 -13.38
CA ILE A 163 5.19 -6.65 -13.35
C ILE A 163 5.16 -7.74 -14.44
N ALA A 164 4.08 -8.52 -14.52
CA ALA A 164 3.96 -9.58 -15.52
C ALA A 164 4.02 -9.02 -16.95
N MET A 165 3.35 -7.89 -17.20
CA MET A 165 3.32 -7.26 -18.51
C MET A 165 4.68 -6.65 -18.88
N VAL A 166 5.36 -5.95 -17.96
CA VAL A 166 6.70 -5.40 -18.16
C VAL A 166 7.72 -6.50 -18.41
N VAL A 167 7.71 -7.56 -17.59
CA VAL A 167 8.60 -8.73 -17.79
C VAL A 167 8.33 -9.38 -19.14
N GLY A 168 7.06 -9.53 -19.54
CA GLY A 168 6.69 -10.06 -20.85
C GLY A 168 7.21 -9.18 -21.99
N ILE A 169 6.97 -7.86 -21.94
CA ILE A 169 7.44 -6.91 -22.94
C ILE A 169 8.96 -6.96 -23.07
N LEU A 170 9.70 -6.96 -21.94
CA LEU A 170 11.16 -7.02 -21.94
C LEU A 170 11.68 -8.35 -22.50
N LEU A 171 11.05 -9.47 -22.13
CA LEU A 171 11.41 -10.79 -22.64
C LEU A 171 11.28 -10.89 -24.16
N PHE A 172 10.18 -10.38 -24.72
CA PHE A 172 9.92 -10.43 -26.16
C PHE A 172 10.75 -9.44 -26.98
N ASN A 173 10.95 -8.21 -26.48
CA ASN A 173 11.61 -7.15 -27.26
C ASN A 173 13.13 -7.10 -27.06
N TYR A 174 13.64 -7.42 -25.86
CA TYR A 174 15.04 -7.22 -25.48
C TYR A 174 15.74 -8.52 -25.03
N GLY A 175 14.99 -9.62 -24.92
CA GLY A 175 15.51 -10.94 -24.60
C GLY A 175 15.50 -11.29 -23.11
N ILE A 176 15.94 -12.52 -22.83
CA ILE A 176 15.80 -13.15 -21.50
C ILE A 176 16.60 -12.45 -20.40
N SER A 177 17.74 -11.85 -20.73
CA SER A 177 18.61 -11.19 -19.76
C SER A 177 17.90 -10.03 -19.03
N PHE A 178 17.13 -9.20 -19.75
CA PHE A 178 16.37 -8.10 -19.13
C PHE A 178 15.23 -8.61 -18.24
N ALA A 179 14.52 -9.64 -18.70
CA ALA A 179 13.44 -10.27 -17.93
C ALA A 179 13.96 -10.87 -16.61
N VAL A 180 15.12 -11.54 -16.65
CA VAL A 180 15.77 -12.10 -15.46
C VAL A 180 16.21 -11.01 -14.49
N ILE A 181 16.85 -9.94 -14.96
CA ILE A 181 17.24 -8.81 -14.09
C ILE A 181 15.99 -8.25 -13.40
N THR A 182 14.93 -7.97 -14.15
CA THR A 182 13.69 -7.41 -13.59
C THR A 182 13.03 -8.34 -12.57
N LEU A 183 12.93 -9.63 -12.85
CA LEU A 183 12.36 -10.61 -11.92
C LEU A 183 13.17 -10.74 -10.63
N VAL A 184 14.49 -10.81 -10.74
CA VAL A 184 15.39 -10.87 -9.57
C VAL A 184 15.25 -9.60 -8.74
N SER A 185 15.22 -8.43 -9.38
CA SER A 185 15.05 -7.14 -8.72
C SER A 185 13.73 -7.03 -7.97
N VAL A 186 12.62 -7.45 -8.59
CA VAL A 186 11.29 -7.46 -7.97
C VAL A 186 11.25 -8.44 -6.79
N ALA A 187 11.81 -9.64 -6.96
CA ALA A 187 11.86 -10.63 -5.90
C ALA A 187 12.72 -10.17 -4.71
N ALA A 188 13.90 -9.58 -4.98
CA ALA A 188 14.77 -9.00 -3.97
C ALA A 188 14.08 -7.85 -3.23
N TYR A 189 13.43 -6.94 -3.95
CA TYR A 189 12.65 -5.85 -3.38
C TYR A 189 11.54 -6.38 -2.48
N GLY A 190 10.75 -7.35 -2.94
CA GLY A 190 9.65 -7.95 -2.18
C GLY A 190 10.14 -8.65 -0.91
N LEU A 191 11.15 -9.50 -1.02
CA LEU A 191 11.70 -10.24 0.13
C LEU A 191 12.34 -9.30 1.16
N PHE A 192 13.11 -8.32 0.70
CA PHE A 192 13.68 -7.29 1.57
C PHE A 192 12.59 -6.50 2.28
N SER A 193 11.57 -6.05 1.53
CA SER A 193 10.47 -5.27 2.08
C SER A 193 9.68 -6.04 3.14
N LEU A 194 9.41 -7.33 2.92
CA LEU A 194 8.71 -8.17 3.91
C LEU A 194 9.53 -8.33 5.19
N ARG A 195 10.80 -8.74 5.08
CA ARG A 195 11.70 -8.89 6.24
C ARG A 195 11.93 -7.58 6.98
N ALA A 196 12.16 -6.49 6.26
CA ALA A 196 12.35 -5.18 6.85
C ALA A 196 11.08 -4.68 7.55
N THR A 197 9.90 -4.97 6.99
CA THR A 197 8.61 -4.60 7.59
C THR A 197 8.33 -5.40 8.86
N GLU A 198 8.55 -6.71 8.86
CA GLU A 198 8.43 -7.55 10.06
C GLU A 198 9.37 -7.06 11.17
N TRP A 199 10.64 -6.83 10.86
CA TRP A 199 11.59 -6.26 11.81
C TRP A 199 11.17 -4.87 12.29
N ARG A 200 10.66 -4.01 11.40
CA ARG A 200 10.24 -2.64 11.75
C ARG A 200 8.98 -2.60 12.63
N THR A 201 8.14 -3.64 12.56
CA THR A 201 6.86 -3.69 13.29
C THR A 201 7.07 -3.56 14.81
N GLN A 202 8.18 -4.06 15.34
CA GLN A 202 8.51 -3.92 16.77
C GLN A 202 8.69 -2.46 17.19
N PHE A 203 9.37 -1.62 16.39
CA PHE A 203 9.56 -0.20 16.71
C PHE A 203 8.29 0.61 16.56
N VAL A 204 7.40 0.20 15.65
CA VAL A 204 6.07 0.81 15.51
C VAL A 204 5.24 0.51 16.75
N ARG A 205 5.30 -0.71 17.29
CA ARG A 205 4.64 -1.09 18.54
C ARG A 205 5.20 -0.30 19.74
N GLU A 206 6.52 -0.30 19.93
CA GLU A 206 7.21 0.45 21.00
C GLU A 206 6.82 1.93 20.99
N MET A 207 6.79 2.55 19.80
CA MET A 207 6.37 3.94 19.64
C MET A 207 4.89 4.15 20.00
N ASN A 208 3.98 3.28 19.55
CA ASN A 208 2.56 3.40 19.85
C ASN A 208 2.26 3.21 21.34
N GLU A 209 2.98 2.32 22.02
CA GLU A 209 2.87 2.09 23.46
C GLU A 209 3.34 3.32 24.24
N ALA A 210 4.50 3.89 23.89
CA ALA A 210 5.01 5.11 24.51
C ALA A 210 4.08 6.33 24.26
N ASP A 211 3.46 6.40 23.08
CA ASP A 211 2.48 7.45 22.72
C ASP A 211 1.21 7.33 23.56
N SER A 212 0.72 6.10 23.74
CA SER A 212 -0.43 5.86 24.61
C SER A 212 -0.11 6.19 26.07
N ALA A 213 1.08 5.84 26.56
CA ALA A 213 1.48 6.11 27.94
C ALA A 213 1.58 7.61 28.25
N SER A 214 2.20 8.39 27.36
CA SER A 214 2.30 9.84 27.51
C SER A 214 0.92 10.50 27.46
N ASN A 215 0.06 10.09 26.51
CA ASN A 215 -1.30 10.63 26.39
C ASN A 215 -2.17 10.27 27.61
N THR A 216 -2.10 9.02 28.09
CA THR A 216 -2.79 8.62 29.32
C THR A 216 -2.32 9.46 30.50
N ARG A 217 -1.02 9.76 30.61
CA ARG A 217 -0.50 10.59 31.70
C ARG A 217 -1.00 12.02 31.66
N ALA A 218 -1.01 12.63 30.47
CA ALA A 218 -1.53 13.98 30.28
C ALA A 218 -3.02 14.06 30.65
N VAL A 219 -3.83 13.11 30.16
CA VAL A 219 -5.27 13.05 30.46
C VAL A 219 -5.51 12.87 31.97
N ASP A 220 -4.79 11.97 32.63
CA ASP A 220 -4.93 11.74 34.07
C ASP A 220 -4.61 12.99 34.90
N SER A 221 -3.55 13.72 34.56
CA SER A 221 -3.20 14.98 35.23
C SER A 221 -4.26 16.07 35.01
N LEU A 222 -4.80 16.18 33.80
CA LEU A 222 -5.82 17.19 33.46
C LEU A 222 -7.19 16.89 34.07
N LEU A 223 -7.57 15.61 34.13
CA LEU A 223 -8.81 15.19 34.80
C LEU A 223 -8.73 15.43 36.32
N ASN A 224 -7.55 15.27 36.91
CA ASN A 224 -7.30 15.50 38.33
C ASN A 224 -6.72 16.90 38.63
N PHE A 225 -7.01 17.89 37.78
CA PHE A 225 -6.45 19.24 37.87
C PHE A 225 -6.61 19.89 39.25
N GLU A 226 -7.79 19.73 39.87
CA GLU A 226 -8.06 20.26 41.21
C GLU A 226 -7.09 19.69 42.26
N THR A 227 -6.81 18.38 42.19
CA THR A 227 -5.87 17.72 43.11
C THR A 227 -4.45 18.25 42.90
N VAL A 228 -4.02 18.41 41.64
CA VAL A 228 -2.71 18.98 41.33
C VAL A 228 -2.57 20.39 41.91
N LYS A 229 -3.62 21.22 41.79
CA LYS A 229 -3.66 22.58 42.34
C LYS A 229 -3.72 22.62 43.87
N TYR A 230 -4.49 21.75 44.51
CA TYR A 230 -4.57 21.70 45.97
C TYR A 230 -3.22 21.40 46.62
N PHE A 231 -2.38 20.60 45.97
CA PHE A 231 -1.05 20.25 46.47
C PHE A 231 0.09 21.07 45.82
N THR A 232 -0.21 22.06 44.95
CA THR A 232 0.79 22.87 44.23
C THR A 232 1.87 22.02 43.55
N ASN A 233 1.44 20.92 42.91
CA ASN A 233 2.31 19.90 42.33
C ASN A 233 2.47 20.02 40.80
N GLU A 234 2.24 21.20 40.23
CA GLU A 234 2.26 21.39 38.77
C GLU A 234 3.62 21.04 38.15
N GLU A 235 4.71 21.48 38.78
CA GLU A 235 6.07 21.21 38.30
C GLU A 235 6.41 19.72 38.41
N PHE A 236 5.94 19.06 39.46
CA PHE A 236 6.11 17.62 39.64
C PHE A 236 5.39 16.82 38.54
N GLU A 237 4.15 17.18 38.23
CA GLU A 237 3.39 16.56 37.15
C GLU A 237 4.00 16.85 35.77
N ALA A 238 4.49 18.08 35.55
CA ALA A 238 5.20 18.46 34.33
C ALA A 238 6.47 17.62 34.12
N GLN A 239 7.31 17.47 35.15
CA GLN A 239 8.51 16.64 35.08
C GLN A 239 8.19 15.16 34.83
N ARG A 240 7.13 14.66 35.46
CA ARG A 240 6.69 13.27 35.25
C ARG A 240 6.14 13.04 33.85
N TYR A 241 5.47 14.03 33.27
CA TYR A 241 5.05 13.99 31.87
C TYR A 241 6.24 14.08 30.91
N ASP A 242 7.23 14.94 31.19
CA ASP A 242 8.47 15.05 30.41
C ASP A 242 9.24 13.72 30.36
N LEU A 243 9.27 12.96 31.47
CA LEU A 243 9.88 11.62 31.48
C LEU A 243 9.21 10.65 30.49
N GLU A 244 7.88 10.67 30.37
CA GLU A 244 7.16 9.85 29.39
C GLU A 244 7.36 10.37 27.96
N LEU A 245 7.41 11.70 27.78
CA LEU A 245 7.73 12.31 26.49
C LEU A 245 9.14 11.94 26.00
N ARG A 246 10.14 11.88 26.89
CA ARG A 246 11.50 11.43 26.52
C ARG A 246 11.52 9.99 26.02
N LYS A 247 10.77 9.08 26.66
CA LYS A 247 10.64 7.69 26.19
C LYS A 247 9.97 7.64 24.82
N TRP A 248 8.89 8.39 24.64
CA TRP A 248 8.21 8.53 23.36
C TRP A 248 9.12 9.09 22.27
N GLU A 249 9.92 10.12 22.57
CA GLU A 249 10.86 10.72 21.64
C GLU A 249 11.91 9.70 21.16
N GLN A 250 12.48 8.93 22.08
CA GLN A 250 13.45 7.88 21.76
C GLN A 250 12.83 6.78 20.89
N ALA A 251 11.64 6.29 21.25
CA ALA A 251 10.93 5.27 20.47
C ALA A 251 10.56 5.79 19.08
N ARG A 252 10.08 7.03 18.98
CA ARG A 252 9.76 7.71 17.71
C ARG A 252 11.00 7.85 16.83
N ARG A 253 12.16 8.19 17.41
CA ARG A 253 13.44 8.29 16.71
C ARG A 253 13.86 6.92 16.13
N ARG A 254 13.78 5.85 16.92
CA ARG A 254 14.07 4.48 16.46
C ARG A 254 13.15 4.05 15.32
N ASN A 255 11.84 4.28 15.44
CA ASN A 255 10.89 4.02 14.34
C ASN A 255 11.26 4.81 13.08
N ARG A 256 11.65 6.09 13.20
CA ARG A 256 12.08 6.89 12.04
C ARG A 256 13.37 6.37 11.40
N LEU A 257 14.36 5.97 12.19
CA LEU A 257 15.60 5.36 11.69
C LEU A 257 15.35 4.01 11.01
N SER A 258 14.44 3.19 11.55
CA SER A 258 14.06 1.93 10.90
C SER A 258 13.38 2.14 9.53
N LEU A 259 12.57 3.21 9.40
CA LEU A 259 11.97 3.59 8.12
C LEU A 259 13.02 4.10 7.13
N PHE A 260 14.00 4.87 7.61
CA PHE A 260 15.14 5.28 6.78
C PHE A 260 15.91 4.08 6.24
N GLY A 261 16.20 3.07 7.09
CA GLY A 261 16.85 1.84 6.66
C GLY A 261 16.05 1.06 5.62
N LEU A 262 14.73 0.97 5.80
CA LEU A 262 13.83 0.34 4.83
C LEU A 262 13.84 1.09 3.48
N ASN A 263 13.62 2.40 3.50
CA ASN A 263 13.60 3.21 2.27
C ASN A 263 14.96 3.19 1.56
N GLY A 264 16.05 3.28 2.32
CA GLY A 264 17.42 3.24 1.79
C GLY A 264 17.75 1.90 1.13
N GLY A 265 17.40 0.78 1.78
CA GLY A 265 17.62 -0.55 1.20
C GLY A 265 16.76 -0.79 -0.06
N GLN A 266 15.51 -0.34 -0.06
CA GLN A 266 14.64 -0.38 -1.24
C GLN A 266 15.22 0.45 -2.39
N ALA A 267 15.66 1.69 -2.12
CA ALA A 267 16.27 2.57 -3.11
C ALA A 267 17.56 1.98 -3.68
N LEU A 268 18.38 1.33 -2.84
CA LEU A 268 19.61 0.67 -3.28
C LEU A 268 19.31 -0.50 -4.23
N ILE A 269 18.33 -1.34 -3.91
CA ILE A 269 17.90 -2.44 -4.80
C ILE A 269 17.46 -1.87 -6.15
N ILE A 270 16.61 -0.84 -6.16
CA ILE A 270 16.13 -0.20 -7.39
C ILE A 270 17.30 0.39 -8.19
N ALA A 271 18.20 1.14 -7.54
CA ALA A 271 19.34 1.76 -8.20
C ALA A 271 20.26 0.72 -8.86
N LEU A 272 20.65 -0.34 -8.13
CA LEU A 272 21.47 -1.43 -8.68
C LEU A 272 20.79 -2.12 -9.87
N SER A 273 19.48 -2.33 -9.77
CA SER A 273 18.68 -2.94 -10.84
C SER A 273 18.66 -2.09 -12.10
N GLN A 274 18.41 -0.79 -11.94
CA GLN A 274 18.40 0.18 -13.04
C GLN A 274 19.78 0.31 -13.67
N THR A 275 20.85 0.41 -12.87
CA THR A 275 22.24 0.45 -13.37
C THR A 275 22.58 -0.81 -14.15
N ALA A 276 22.19 -1.99 -13.65
CA ALA A 276 22.42 -3.25 -14.37
C ALA A 276 21.66 -3.30 -15.70
N MET A 277 20.40 -2.87 -15.73
CA MET A 277 19.61 -2.81 -16.97
C MET A 277 20.19 -1.83 -18.00
N ILE A 278 20.55 -0.62 -17.57
CA ILE A 278 21.15 0.39 -18.46
C ILE A 278 22.52 -0.08 -18.95
N GLY A 279 23.35 -0.67 -18.09
CA GLY A 279 24.65 -1.20 -18.47
C GLY A 279 24.55 -2.34 -19.49
N LEU A 280 23.58 -3.24 -19.32
CA LEU A 280 23.32 -4.31 -20.27
C LEU A 280 22.79 -3.78 -21.61
N ALA A 281 21.88 -2.79 -21.57
CA ALA A 281 21.40 -2.11 -22.77
C ALA A 281 22.54 -1.42 -23.52
N ALA A 282 23.39 -0.65 -22.84
CA ALA A 282 24.53 0.03 -23.44
C ALA A 282 25.51 -0.95 -24.11
N TRP A 283 25.76 -2.10 -23.47
CA TRP A 283 26.61 -3.16 -24.05
C TRP A 283 25.99 -3.78 -25.30
N GLN A 284 24.69 -4.07 -25.31
CA GLN A 284 24.00 -4.62 -26.48
C GLN A 284 23.90 -3.61 -27.64
N VAL A 285 23.67 -2.32 -27.35
CA VAL A 285 23.72 -1.24 -28.36
C VAL A 285 25.12 -1.18 -28.98
N SER A 286 26.19 -1.26 -28.17
CA SER A 286 27.57 -1.27 -28.66
C SER A 286 27.89 -2.45 -29.58
N ASN A 287 27.16 -3.57 -29.43
CA ASN A 287 27.31 -4.75 -30.28
C ASN A 287 26.36 -4.74 -31.50
N ASN A 288 25.54 -3.69 -31.69
CA ASN A 288 24.46 -3.59 -32.68
C ASN A 288 23.33 -4.63 -32.54
N ASP A 289 23.11 -5.18 -31.33
CA ASP A 289 22.03 -6.14 -31.08
C ASP A 289 20.66 -5.47 -30.89
N ILE A 290 20.64 -4.21 -30.44
CA ILE A 290 19.43 -3.41 -30.19
C ILE A 290 19.63 -1.96 -30.66
N SER A 291 18.54 -1.28 -31.03
CA SER A 291 18.59 0.13 -31.42
C SER A 291 18.94 1.04 -30.24
N LEU A 292 19.49 2.21 -30.54
CA LEU A 292 19.72 3.29 -29.58
C LEU A 292 18.40 3.80 -28.98
#